data_AF-A0A0E2E380-F1
#
_entry.id   AF-A0A0E2E380-F1
#
_cell.length_a   1.000
_cell.length_b   1.000
_cell.length_c   1.000
_cell.angle_alpha   90.00
_cell.angle_beta   90.00
_cell.angle_gamma   90.00
#
_symmetry.space_group_name_H-M   'P 1'
#
loop_
_entity.id
_entity.type
_entity.pdbx_description
1 polymer ?
#
loop_
_entity_poly.entity_id
_entity_poly.type
_entity_poly.pdbx_seq_one_letter_code
_entity_poly.pdbx_strand_id
1 'polypeptide(L)'
;MLEQESPMMKKANEAITIMEMSPRDKWLYESRMKYEHDRASCISEGYQRGIEKGLQQGFSDGAYQKALETAKLMISHQYPISEICLMTGLTQEEIEKL
;
A
#
# COMPACT_ATOMS: atom_id res chain seq x y z
N MET A 1 -24.52 15.17 -38.78
CA MET A 1 -24.43 15.05 -37.31
C MET A 1 -23.32 14.07 -36.93
N LEU A 2 -22.05 14.43 -37.22
CA LEU A 2 -20.86 13.67 -36.80
C LEU A 2 -19.97 14.50 -35.84
N GLU A 3 -20.14 15.83 -35.81
CA GLU A 3 -19.32 16.74 -34.99
C GLU A 3 -19.60 16.64 -33.49
N GLN A 4 -20.83 16.31 -33.07
CA GLN A 4 -21.18 16.20 -31.64
C GLN A 4 -20.76 14.87 -31.00
N GLU A 5 -20.37 13.87 -31.79
CA GLU A 5 -20.04 12.53 -31.28
C GLU A 5 -18.54 12.31 -31.07
N SER A 6 -17.68 13.16 -31.62
CA SER A 6 -16.23 13.03 -31.47
C SER A 6 -15.76 13.29 -30.02
N PRO A 7 -14.97 12.39 -29.41
CA PRO A 7 -14.41 12.58 -28.06
C PRO A 7 -13.59 13.88 -27.90
N MET A 8 -12.92 14.33 -28.97
CA MET A 8 -12.16 15.59 -28.92
C MET A 8 -13.08 16.81 -28.89
N MET A 9 -14.18 16.79 -29.65
CA MET A 9 -15.17 17.88 -29.66
C MET A 9 -15.89 17.98 -28.32
N LYS A 10 -16.18 16.84 -27.66
CA LYS A 10 -16.74 16.83 -26.30
C LYS A 10 -15.80 17.50 -25.29
N LYS A 11 -14.51 17.14 -25.29
CA LYS A 11 -13.50 17.78 -24.43
C LYS A 11 -13.35 19.28 -24.72
N ALA A 12 -13.40 19.67 -25.98
CA ALA A 12 -13.34 21.08 -26.37
C ALA A 12 -14.56 21.87 -25.87
N ASN A 13 -15.78 21.32 -26.01
CA ASN A 13 -17.00 21.95 -25.52
C ASN A 13 -17.04 22.05 -23.99
N GLU A 14 -16.56 21.03 -23.28
CA GLU A 14 -16.40 21.06 -21.83
C GLU A 14 -15.43 22.17 -21.40
N ALA A 15 -14.29 22.30 -22.08
CA ALA A 15 -13.32 23.35 -21.82
C ALA A 15 -13.90 24.76 -22.07
N ILE A 16 -14.64 24.95 -23.17
CA ILE A 16 -15.33 26.22 -23.48
C ILE A 16 -16.35 26.55 -22.39
N THR A 17 -17.16 25.57 -21.97
CA THR A 17 -18.16 25.76 -20.91
C THR A 17 -17.53 26.23 -19.60
N ILE A 18 -16.35 25.71 -19.24
CA ILE A 18 -15.59 26.15 -18.05
C ILE A 18 -15.03 27.57 -18.24
N MET A 19 -14.59 27.93 -19.44
CA MET A 19 -14.06 29.27 -19.75
C MET A 19 -15.15 30.35 -19.71
N GLU A 20 -16.39 30.01 -20.07
CA GLU A 20 -17.54 30.92 -20.09
C GLU A 20 -18.18 31.12 -18.70
N MET A 21 -17.74 30.38 -17.67
CA MET A 21 -18.25 30.53 -16.31
C MET A 21 -17.97 31.90 -15.70
N SER A 22 -18.86 32.35 -14.81
CA SER A 22 -18.59 33.52 -13.98
C SER A 22 -17.36 33.28 -13.08
N PRO A 23 -16.63 34.33 -12.66
CA PRO A 23 -15.48 34.16 -11.76
C PRO A 23 -15.78 33.36 -10.50
N ARG A 24 -16.99 33.50 -9.95
CA ARG A 24 -17.44 32.77 -8.77
C ARG A 24 -17.66 31.29 -9.06
N ASP A 25 -18.35 30.97 -10.16
CA ASP A 25 -18.66 29.58 -10.52
C ASP A 25 -17.40 28.83 -10.92
N LYS A 26 -16.49 29.50 -11.63
CA LYS A 26 -15.17 28.96 -11.96
C LYS A 26 -14.37 28.64 -10.70
N TRP A 27 -14.35 29.56 -9.71
CA TRP A 27 -13.67 29.32 -8.44
C TRP A 27 -14.27 28.13 -7.67
N LEU A 28 -15.60 28.01 -7.64
CA LEU A 28 -16.28 26.87 -7.01
C LEU A 28 -15.95 25.55 -7.72
N TYR A 29 -15.95 25.55 -9.06
CA TYR A 29 -15.58 24.39 -9.88
C TYR A 29 -14.14 23.96 -9.60
N GLU A 30 -13.17 24.87 -9.70
CA GLU A 30 -11.75 24.60 -9.44
C GLU A 30 -11.51 24.11 -8.01
N SER A 31 -12.17 24.73 -7.01
CA SER A 31 -12.07 24.32 -5.61
C SER A 31 -12.57 22.89 -5.40
N ARG A 32 -13.69 22.53 -6.03
CA ARG A 32 -14.24 21.18 -5.97
C ARG A 32 -13.32 20.17 -6.67
N MET A 33 -12.81 20.51 -7.85
CA MET A 33 -11.90 19.63 -8.60
C MET A 33 -10.62 19.37 -7.80
N LYS A 34 -10.06 20.41 -7.17
CA LYS A 34 -8.90 20.26 -6.28
C LYS A 34 -9.22 19.33 -5.11
N TYR A 35 -10.35 19.53 -4.44
CA TYR A 35 -10.75 18.68 -3.33
C TYR A 35 -10.90 17.20 -3.72
N GLU A 36 -11.56 16.90 -4.85
CA GLU A 36 -11.71 15.53 -5.33
C GLU A 36 -10.35 14.92 -5.71
N HIS A 37 -9.46 15.70 -6.31
CA HIS A 37 -8.10 15.26 -6.64
C HIS A 37 -7.28 14.95 -5.38
N ASP A 38 -7.30 15.84 -4.39
CA ASP A 38 -6.58 15.65 -3.12
C ASP A 38 -7.14 14.43 -2.37
N ARG A 39 -8.47 14.25 -2.39
CA ARG A 39 -9.14 13.09 -1.81
C ARG A 39 -8.74 11.78 -2.50
N ALA A 40 -8.75 11.76 -3.84
CA ALA A 40 -8.33 10.59 -4.62
C ALA A 40 -6.86 10.25 -4.36
N SER A 41 -6.00 11.26 -4.29
CA SER A 41 -4.57 11.11 -3.99
C SER A 41 -4.36 10.54 -2.59
N CYS A 42 -5.06 11.06 -1.59
CA CYS A 42 -4.99 10.58 -0.20
C CYS A 42 -5.43 9.11 -0.08
N ILE A 43 -6.53 8.73 -0.74
CA ILE A 43 -7.01 7.34 -0.76
C ILE A 43 -5.97 6.41 -1.43
N SER A 44 -5.43 6.83 -2.58
CA SER A 44 -4.43 6.05 -3.32
C SER A 44 -3.16 5.85 -2.49
N GLU A 45 -2.66 6.91 -1.86
CA GLU A 45 -1.48 6.84 -1.00
C GLU A 45 -1.73 5.98 0.24
N GLY A 46 -2.90 6.12 0.87
CA GLY A 46 -3.29 5.30 2.02
C GLY A 46 -3.34 3.81 1.68
N TYR A 47 -3.90 3.47 0.52
CA TYR A 47 -3.94 2.09 0.02
C TYR A 47 -2.53 1.55 -0.24
N GLN A 48 -1.67 2.32 -0.91
CA GLN A 48 -0.30 1.91 -1.22
C GLN A 48 0.52 1.68 0.06
N ARG A 49 0.44 2.61 1.02
CA ARG A 49 1.09 2.47 2.34
C ARG A 49 0.55 1.26 3.11
N GLY A 50 -0.75 0.98 2.99
CA GLY A 50 -1.38 -0.19 3.59
C GLY A 50 -0.81 -1.50 3.05
N ILE A 51 -0.69 -1.61 1.72
CA ILE A 51 -0.07 -2.77 1.06
C ILE A 51 1.37 -2.94 1.49
N GLU A 52 2.16 -1.86 1.45
CA GLU A 52 3.59 -1.91 1.80
C GLU A 52 3.80 -2.39 3.23
N LYS A 53 3.04 -1.83 4.20
CA LYS A 53 3.09 -2.27 5.59
C LYS A 53 2.67 -3.74 5.74
N GLY A 54 1.60 -4.15 5.08
CA GLY A 54 1.12 -5.52 5.12
C GLY A 54 2.15 -6.52 4.56
N LEU A 55 2.83 -6.16 3.47
CA LEU A 55 3.88 -6.98 2.87
C LEU A 55 5.12 -7.08 3.78
N GLN A 56 5.56 -5.95 4.35
CA GLN A 56 6.69 -5.93 5.29
C GLN A 56 6.40 -6.76 6.55
N GLN A 57 5.21 -6.59 7.13
CA GLN A 57 4.80 -7.38 8.29
C GLN A 57 4.70 -8.86 7.94
N GLY A 58 4.04 -9.23 6.84
CA GLY A 58 3.93 -10.61 6.40
C GLY A 58 5.28 -11.27 6.12
N PHE A 59 6.24 -10.54 5.57
CA PHE A 59 7.60 -11.03 5.37
C PHE A 59 8.32 -11.27 6.70
N SER A 60 8.21 -10.33 7.65
CA SER A 60 8.80 -10.46 8.99
C SER A 60 8.20 -11.63 9.76
N ASP A 61 6.88 -11.76 9.77
CA ASP A 61 6.16 -12.84 10.44
C ASP A 61 6.51 -14.19 9.82
N GLY A 62 6.59 -14.27 8.49
CA GLY A 62 7.02 -15.48 7.78
C GLY A 62 8.48 -15.87 8.05
N ALA A 63 9.38 -14.90 8.12
CA ALA A 63 10.79 -15.14 8.46
C ALA A 63 10.93 -15.66 9.89
N TYR A 64 10.19 -15.07 10.85
CA TYR A 64 10.15 -15.51 12.23
C TYR A 64 9.58 -16.92 12.37
N GLN A 65 8.45 -17.20 11.71
CA GLN A 65 7.85 -18.53 11.69
C GLN A 65 8.81 -19.60 11.15
N LYS A 66 9.55 -19.28 10.08
CA LYS A 66 10.58 -20.16 9.52
C LYS A 66 11.73 -20.39 10.50
N ALA A 67 12.14 -19.38 11.26
CA ALA A 67 13.15 -19.54 12.31
C ALA A 67 12.68 -20.49 13.41
N LEU A 68 11.41 -20.38 13.85
CA LEU A 68 10.81 -21.30 14.83
C LEU A 68 10.75 -22.75 14.30
N GLU A 69 10.33 -22.95 13.05
CA GLU A 69 10.28 -24.27 12.43
C GLU A 69 11.67 -24.90 12.29
N THR A 70 12.66 -24.09 11.93
CA THR A 70 14.07 -24.52 11.87
C THR A 70 14.58 -24.90 13.25
N ALA A 71 14.28 -24.10 14.28
CA ALA A 71 14.65 -24.40 15.65
C ALA A 71 14.04 -25.72 16.13
N LYS A 72 12.73 -25.95 15.89
CA LYS A 72 12.05 -27.22 16.24
C LYS A 72 12.71 -28.43 15.58
N LEU A 73 13.11 -28.30 14.32
CA LEU A 73 13.84 -29.36 13.61
C LEU A 73 15.22 -29.61 14.25
N MET A 74 15.97 -28.56 14.58
CA MET A 74 17.27 -28.71 15.23
C MET A 74 17.15 -29.34 16.64
N ILE A 75 16.11 -29.00 17.40
CA ILE A 75 15.83 -29.62 18.70
C ILE A 75 15.57 -31.13 18.53
N SER A 76 14.78 -31.53 17.53
CA SER A 76 14.50 -32.96 17.29
C SER A 76 15.74 -33.76 16.91
N HIS A 77 16.72 -33.11 16.28
CA HIS A 77 18.03 -33.65 15.96
C HIS A 77 19.07 -33.52 17.09
N GLN A 78 18.68 -33.03 18.28
CA GLN A 78 19.52 -32.90 19.48
C GLN A 78 20.73 -31.96 19.29
N TYR A 79 20.59 -30.93 18.45
CA TYR A 79 21.60 -29.87 18.38
C TYR A 79 21.66 -29.09 19.71
N PRO A 80 22.84 -28.60 20.12
CA PRO A 80 22.97 -27.82 21.34
C PRO A 80 22.27 -26.47 21.20
N ILE A 81 21.61 -26.00 22.27
CA ILE A 81 20.83 -24.75 22.30
C ILE A 81 21.65 -23.55 21.79
N SER A 82 22.94 -23.49 22.13
CA SER A 82 23.84 -22.43 21.65
C SER A 82 23.94 -22.34 20.13
N GLU A 83 23.96 -23.50 19.45
CA GLU A 83 24.03 -23.57 17.98
C GLU A 83 22.68 -23.19 17.36
N ILE A 84 21.57 -23.58 18.01
CA ILE A 84 20.22 -23.23 17.57
C ILE A 84 20.01 -21.71 17.64
N CYS A 85 20.42 -21.08 18.74
CA CYS A 85 20.39 -19.61 18.87
C CYS A 85 21.20 -18.94 17.76
N LEU A 86 22.42 -19.43 17.48
CA LEU A 86 23.31 -18.88 16.45
C LEU A 86 22.72 -19.00 15.04
N MET A 87 22.12 -20.15 14.71
CA MET A 87 21.63 -20.45 13.37
C MET A 87 20.27 -19.81 13.07
N THR A 88 19.39 -19.70 14.08
CA THR A 88 18.01 -19.22 13.90
C THR A 88 17.85 -17.75 14.28
N GLY A 89 18.80 -17.18 15.04
CA GLY A 89 18.71 -15.83 15.57
C GLY A 89 17.69 -15.67 16.72
N LEU A 90 17.08 -16.77 17.17
CA LEU A 90 16.17 -16.80 18.30
C LEU A 90 16.93 -16.69 19.62
N THR A 91 16.28 -16.12 20.62
CA THR A 91 16.79 -16.07 21.98
C THR A 91 16.65 -17.44 22.66
N GLN A 92 17.47 -17.66 23.68
CA GLN A 92 17.39 -18.88 24.48
C GLN A 92 16.00 -19.06 25.11
N GLU A 93 15.37 -17.98 25.59
CA GLU A 93 14.01 -18.03 26.15
C GLU A 93 12.95 -18.45 25.14
N GLU A 94 13.08 -18.04 23.87
CA GLU A 94 12.17 -18.46 22.80
C GLU A 94 12.35 -19.95 22.49
N ILE A 95 13.59 -20.43 22.46
CA ILE A 95 13.91 -21.83 22.23
C ILE A 95 13.45 -22.73 23.38
N GLU A 96 13.56 -22.26 24.63
CA GLU A 96 13.07 -23.01 25.81
C GLU A 96 11.54 -23.10 25.88
N LYS A 97 10.82 -22.19 25.21
CA LYS A 97 9.35 -22.18 25.12
C LYS A 97 8.80 -22.99 23.94
N LEU A 98 9.65 -23.42 23.00
CA LEU A 98 9.29 -24.15 21.77
C LEU A 98 9.02 -25.64 22.04
#